data_AF-A0A660PPE2-F1
#
_entry.id   AF-A0A660PPE2-F1
#
_cell.length_a   1.000
_cell.length_b   1.000
_cell.length_c   1.000
_cell.angle_alpha   90.00
_cell.angle_beta   90.00
_cell.angle_gamma   90.00
#
_symmetry.space_group_name_H-M   'P 1'
#
loop_
_entity.id
_entity.type
_entity.pdbx_description
1 polymer ?
#
loop_
_entity_poly.entity_id
_entity_poly.type
_entity_poly.pdbx_seq_one_letter_code
_entity_poly.pdbx_strand_id
1 'polypeptide(L)'
;MIKKSMSFYFLLLLLIFSFVFSSCGIDKQGDPKKTVISMFGAMEKDDKAALVAYLDLPELMKNISEDYAFHSDDEPRVFDSPQQILEDLTEGGLTKRRWFSYQRIIGNVENFGETATVEVSFIDNDNSKGYLSKFGLHKVNGKWKIYSFKAIPNTD
;
A
#
# COMPACT_ATOMS: atom_id res chain seq x y z
N MET A 1 24.61 -61.67 26.00
CA MET A 1 24.21 -60.23 26.00
C MET A 1 23.60 -59.90 24.65
N ILE A 2 22.28 -59.82 24.57
CA ILE A 2 21.55 -59.45 23.34
C ILE A 2 20.56 -58.34 23.71
N LYS A 3 20.33 -57.43 22.74
CA LYS A 3 19.32 -56.35 22.68
C LYS A 3 19.76 -54.99 23.19
N LYS A 4 20.42 -54.22 22.31
CA LYS A 4 20.21 -52.77 22.17
C LYS A 4 20.52 -52.32 20.73
N SER A 5 19.66 -52.61 19.77
CA SER A 5 19.77 -51.99 18.42
C SER A 5 18.42 -51.69 17.75
N MET A 6 17.30 -51.83 18.47
CA MET A 6 15.96 -51.75 17.89
C MET A 6 15.15 -50.56 18.39
N SER A 7 15.82 -49.46 18.75
CA SER A 7 15.18 -48.23 19.24
C SER A 7 15.49 -46.99 18.39
N PHE A 8 16.45 -47.07 17.46
CA PHE A 8 16.90 -45.90 16.70
C PHE A 8 16.14 -45.71 15.38
N TYR A 9 15.82 -46.82 14.68
CA TYR A 9 15.11 -46.76 13.40
C TYR A 9 13.64 -46.34 13.51
N PHE A 10 12.98 -46.60 14.64
CA PHE A 10 11.60 -46.18 14.87
C PHE A 10 11.48 -44.66 15.12
N LEU A 11 12.52 -44.05 15.68
CA LEU A 11 12.58 -42.61 15.96
C LEU A 11 12.92 -41.80 14.70
N LEU A 12 13.65 -42.38 13.75
CA LEU A 12 13.99 -41.76 12.47
C LEU A 12 12.78 -41.71 11.52
N LEU A 13 11.90 -42.71 11.57
CA LEU A 13 10.73 -42.82 10.69
C LEU A 13 9.59 -41.87 11.09
N LEU A 14 9.53 -41.48 12.37
CA LEU A 14 8.54 -40.53 12.91
C LEU A 14 8.91 -39.07 12.62
N LEU A 15 10.18 -38.79 12.30
CA LEU A 15 10.67 -37.43 11.99
C LEU A 15 10.40 -37.00 10.54
N ILE A 16 10.13 -37.95 9.64
CA ILE A 16 9.85 -37.69 8.22
C ILE A 16 8.34 -37.41 8.00
N PHE A 17 7.47 -37.85 8.91
CA PHE A 17 6.01 -37.73 8.74
C PHE A 17 5.44 -36.37 9.21
N SER A 18 6.25 -35.50 9.80
CA SER A 18 5.80 -34.20 10.34
C SER A 18 5.78 -33.06 9.33
N PHE A 19 6.10 -33.31 8.05
CA PHE A 19 6.22 -32.26 7.03
C PHE A 19 4.93 -31.96 6.25
N VAL A 20 3.79 -32.54 6.63
CA VAL A 20 2.53 -32.41 5.87
C VAL A 20 1.46 -31.65 6.67
N PHE A 21 1.81 -30.54 7.31
CA PHE A 21 0.83 -29.51 7.70
C PHE A 21 1.46 -28.11 7.69
N SER A 22 2.19 -27.74 6.64
CA SER A 22 2.20 -26.33 6.23
C SER A 22 0.84 -26.06 5.58
N SER A 23 -0.17 -25.94 6.45
CA SER A 23 -1.42 -25.27 6.12
C SER A 23 -1.00 -23.93 5.52
N CYS A 24 -1.19 -23.81 4.20
CA CYS A 24 -1.14 -22.55 3.51
C CYS A 24 -2.23 -21.72 4.17
N GLY A 25 -1.83 -20.90 5.14
CA GLY A 25 -2.71 -19.93 5.75
C GLY A 25 -3.35 -19.20 4.59
N ILE A 26 -4.67 -19.35 4.45
CA ILE A 26 -5.47 -18.48 3.61
C ILE A 26 -5.20 -17.11 4.18
N ASP A 27 -4.24 -16.42 3.56
CA ASP A 27 -3.86 -15.09 3.97
C ASP A 27 -5.11 -14.27 3.70
N LYS A 28 -5.80 -13.97 4.80
CA LYS A 28 -7.00 -13.16 4.87
C LYS A 28 -6.72 -11.98 3.95
N GLN A 29 -7.59 -11.76 2.96
CA GLN A 29 -7.60 -10.59 2.07
C GLN A 29 -6.80 -9.46 2.71
N GLY A 30 -5.68 -9.07 2.07
CA GLY A 30 -4.75 -8.10 2.67
C GLY A 30 -5.48 -6.88 3.23
N ASP A 31 -4.90 -6.18 4.18
CA ASP A 31 -5.55 -5.02 4.79
C ASP A 31 -5.37 -3.77 3.89
N PRO A 32 -6.45 -3.12 3.38
CA PRO A 32 -6.33 -1.89 2.59
C PRO A 32 -5.48 -0.82 3.28
N LYS A 33 -5.59 -0.69 4.60
CA LYS A 33 -4.80 0.25 5.40
C LYS A 33 -3.32 -0.09 5.34
N LYS A 34 -2.97 -1.38 5.44
CA LYS A 34 -1.57 -1.82 5.30
C LYS A 34 -1.02 -1.56 3.90
N THR A 35 -1.84 -1.64 2.85
CA THR A 35 -1.41 -1.27 1.49
C THR A 35 -1.00 0.20 1.43
N VAL A 36 -1.82 1.11 1.99
CA VAL A 36 -1.48 2.54 2.04
C VAL A 36 -0.23 2.81 2.88
N ILE A 37 -0.09 2.18 4.04
CA ILE A 37 1.12 2.29 4.88
C ILE A 37 2.35 1.79 4.12
N SER A 38 2.23 0.66 3.42
CA SER A 38 3.35 0.06 2.67
C SER A 38 3.73 0.90 1.46
N MET A 39 2.76 1.55 0.80
CA MET A 39 3.01 2.52 -0.25
C MET A 39 3.86 3.69 0.27
N PHE A 40 3.47 4.33 1.38
CA PHE A 40 4.28 5.40 1.99
C PHE A 40 5.69 4.92 2.37
N GLY A 41 5.80 3.72 2.93
CA GLY A 41 7.11 3.13 3.25
C GLY A 41 7.99 2.86 2.01
N ALA A 42 7.38 2.55 0.86
CA ALA A 42 8.09 2.43 -0.41
C ALA A 42 8.51 3.80 -0.97
N MET A 43 7.64 4.81 -0.88
CA MET A 43 7.99 6.20 -1.25
C MET A 43 9.18 6.71 -0.43
N GLU A 44 9.18 6.47 0.87
CA GLU A 44 10.26 6.90 1.77
C GLU A 44 11.62 6.31 1.37
N LYS A 45 11.63 5.07 0.86
CA LYS A 45 12.81 4.34 0.43
C LYS A 45 13.19 4.51 -1.04
N ASP A 46 12.43 5.31 -1.79
CA ASP A 46 12.58 5.44 -3.24
C ASP A 46 12.45 4.11 -4.01
N ASP A 47 11.67 3.18 -3.46
CA ASP A 47 11.50 1.83 -4.00
C ASP A 47 10.39 1.80 -5.06
N LYS A 48 10.75 2.21 -6.27
CA LYS A 48 9.85 2.19 -7.45
C LYS A 48 9.28 0.78 -7.72
N ALA A 49 10.07 -0.28 -7.48
CA ALA A 49 9.62 -1.64 -7.71
C ALA A 49 8.54 -2.07 -6.70
N ALA A 50 8.71 -1.72 -5.42
CA ALA A 50 7.68 -1.94 -4.41
C ALA A 50 6.42 -1.11 -4.67
N LEU A 51 6.54 0.13 -5.16
CA LEU A 51 5.38 0.95 -5.52
C LEU A 51 4.51 0.28 -6.59
N VAL A 52 5.12 -0.35 -7.60
CA VAL A 52 4.37 -1.14 -8.61
C VAL A 52 3.54 -2.25 -7.96
N ALA A 53 3.94 -2.78 -6.80
CA ALA A 53 3.17 -3.78 -6.07
C ALA A 53 1.91 -3.20 -5.39
N TYR A 54 1.89 -1.91 -5.05
CA TYR A 54 0.77 -1.28 -4.31
C TYR A 54 -0.14 -0.41 -5.18
N LEU A 55 0.31 0.00 -6.36
CA LEU A 55 -0.42 0.89 -7.26
C LEU A 55 -1.06 0.13 -8.42
N ASP A 56 -2.24 0.60 -8.84
CA ASP A 56 -2.79 0.35 -10.18
C ASP A 56 -2.44 1.55 -11.06
N LEU A 57 -1.24 1.50 -11.67
CA LEU A 57 -0.73 2.59 -12.50
C LEU A 57 -1.63 2.88 -13.72
N PRO A 58 -2.16 1.87 -14.45
CA PRO A 58 -3.13 2.11 -15.51
C PRO A 58 -4.37 2.88 -15.09
N GLU A 59 -4.98 2.57 -13.94
CA GLU A 59 -6.15 3.31 -13.44
C GLU A 59 -5.76 4.73 -13.01
N LEU A 60 -4.63 4.87 -12.31
CA LEU A 60 -4.12 6.16 -11.87
C LEU A 60 -3.88 7.13 -13.04
N MET A 61 -3.37 6.65 -14.17
CA MET A 61 -3.18 7.47 -15.37
C MET A 61 -4.48 8.00 -15.99
N LYS A 62 -5.64 7.42 -15.66
CA LYS A 62 -6.94 7.91 -16.15
C LYS A 62 -7.41 9.16 -15.39
N ASN A 63 -6.80 9.47 -14.25
CA ASN A 63 -7.15 10.67 -13.50
C ASN A 63 -6.52 11.91 -14.17
N ILE A 64 -7.35 12.65 -14.90
CA ILE A 64 -6.96 13.88 -15.63
C ILE A 64 -7.56 15.15 -15.03
N SER A 65 -8.48 15.02 -14.07
CA SER A 65 -9.27 16.14 -13.54
C SER A 65 -8.91 16.54 -12.12
N GLU A 66 -8.20 15.68 -11.37
CA GLU A 66 -7.81 15.93 -9.99
C GLU A 66 -6.29 15.71 -9.84
N ASP A 67 -5.55 16.69 -9.29
CA ASP A 67 -4.14 16.50 -8.97
C ASP A 67 -3.98 15.51 -7.80
N TYR A 68 -2.89 14.75 -7.78
CA TYR A 68 -2.60 13.74 -6.76
C TYR A 68 -2.25 14.39 -5.42
N ALA A 69 -1.63 15.58 -5.44
CA ALA A 69 -1.22 16.29 -4.24
C ALA A 69 -2.18 17.45 -3.94
N PHE A 70 -2.38 17.73 -2.64
CA PHE A 70 -3.08 18.93 -2.20
C PHE A 70 -2.32 20.19 -2.62
N HIS A 71 -3.04 21.30 -2.82
CA HIS A 71 -2.52 22.57 -3.32
C HIS A 71 -2.01 22.56 -4.76
N SER A 72 -2.86 22.23 -5.72
CA SER A 72 -2.71 22.86 -7.03
C SER A 72 -3.76 23.97 -7.13
N ASP A 73 -3.32 25.21 -6.91
CA ASP A 73 -3.96 26.34 -7.63
C ASP A 73 -3.65 26.24 -9.14
N ASP A 74 -2.80 25.28 -9.53
CA ASP A 74 -2.41 24.90 -10.88
C ASP A 74 -3.38 23.86 -11.50
N GLU A 75 -3.31 23.74 -12.84
CA GLU A 75 -4.00 22.68 -13.58
C GLU A 75 -3.57 21.28 -13.10
N PRO A 76 -4.49 20.30 -13.04
CA PRO A 76 -4.18 18.93 -12.69
C PRO A 76 -3.03 18.37 -13.53
N ARG A 77 -2.04 17.75 -12.88
CA ARG A 77 -0.94 17.09 -13.58
C ARG A 77 -1.47 15.85 -14.31
N VAL A 78 -1.28 15.81 -15.61
CA VAL A 78 -1.59 14.65 -16.45
C VAL A 78 -0.30 13.84 -16.64
N PHE A 79 -0.37 12.55 -16.35
CA PHE A 79 0.75 11.62 -16.52
C PHE A 79 0.53 10.74 -17.76
N ASP A 80 1.45 10.81 -18.72
CA ASP A 80 1.41 10.08 -19.98
C ASP A 80 2.02 8.67 -19.87
N SER A 81 2.70 8.38 -18.76
CA SER A 81 3.32 7.06 -18.53
C SER A 81 3.32 6.64 -17.06
N PRO A 82 3.33 5.31 -16.77
CA PRO A 82 3.49 4.80 -15.42
C PRO A 82 4.76 5.28 -14.74
N GLN A 83 5.84 5.46 -15.52
CA GLN A 83 7.14 5.92 -15.01
C GLN A 83 7.06 7.32 -14.40
N GLN A 84 6.32 8.24 -15.01
CA GLN A 84 6.17 9.60 -14.48
C GLN A 84 5.45 9.60 -13.11
N ILE A 85 4.45 8.72 -12.92
CA ILE A 85 3.80 8.55 -11.61
C ILE A 85 4.83 8.04 -10.58
N LEU A 86 5.61 7.02 -10.95
CA LEU A 86 6.63 6.47 -10.05
C LEU A 86 7.69 7.51 -9.68
N GLU A 87 8.17 8.30 -10.65
CA GLU A 87 9.10 9.41 -10.43
C GLU A 87 8.50 10.52 -9.57
N ASP A 88 7.21 10.82 -9.71
CA ASP A 88 6.55 11.84 -8.90
C ASP A 88 6.29 11.39 -7.44
N LEU A 89 6.12 10.09 -7.24
CA LEU A 89 5.96 9.46 -5.93
C LEU A 89 7.29 9.07 -5.25
N THR A 90 8.41 9.21 -5.95
CA THR A 90 9.75 8.93 -5.43
C THR A 90 10.69 10.11 -5.67
N GLU A 91 11.93 9.97 -5.27
CA GLU A 91 13.03 10.89 -5.50
C GLU A 91 12.63 12.34 -5.16
N GLY A 92 12.91 13.30 -6.04
CA GLY A 92 12.52 14.70 -5.92
C GLY A 92 11.10 15.02 -6.39
N GLY A 93 10.27 14.00 -6.64
CA GLY A 93 8.90 14.13 -7.14
C GLY A 93 8.04 15.08 -6.30
N LEU A 94 7.15 15.82 -6.97
CA LEU A 94 6.39 16.88 -6.31
C LEU A 94 5.37 16.30 -5.32
N THR A 95 4.69 15.20 -5.68
CA THR A 95 3.78 14.53 -4.74
C THR A 95 4.53 14.02 -3.52
N LYS A 96 5.69 13.34 -3.71
CA LYS A 96 6.52 12.91 -2.57
C LYS A 96 6.90 14.10 -1.69
N ARG A 97 7.44 15.18 -2.25
CA ARG A 97 7.85 16.37 -1.47
C ARG A 97 6.69 16.96 -0.67
N ARG A 98 5.52 17.17 -1.30
CA ARG A 98 4.32 17.75 -0.65
C ARG A 98 3.76 16.84 0.43
N TRP A 99 3.66 15.54 0.17
CA TRP A 99 3.13 14.59 1.15
C TRP A 99 4.09 14.36 2.32
N PHE A 100 5.40 14.43 2.06
CA PHE A 100 6.44 14.22 3.07
C PHE A 100 6.79 15.48 3.88
N SER A 101 6.37 16.68 3.44
CA SER A 101 6.48 17.90 4.25
C SER A 101 5.47 17.96 5.41
N TYR A 102 4.46 17.08 5.42
CA TYR A 102 3.40 17.08 6.41
C TYR A 102 3.44 15.82 7.29
N GLN A 103 2.94 15.94 8.53
CA GLN A 103 2.67 14.77 9.35
C GLN A 103 1.49 14.01 8.73
N ARG A 104 1.65 12.70 8.54
CA ARG A 104 0.64 11.83 7.92
C ARG A 104 -0.06 10.99 8.99
N ILE A 105 -1.38 10.98 8.98
CA ILE A 105 -2.22 10.15 9.85
C ILE A 105 -3.09 9.26 8.97
N ILE A 106 -2.91 7.93 9.10
CA ILE A 106 -3.72 6.95 8.36
C ILE A 106 -4.96 6.61 9.19
N GLY A 107 -6.11 7.10 8.73
CA GLY A 107 -7.38 7.09 9.45
C GLY A 107 -8.23 5.86 9.19
N ASN A 108 -9.53 6.12 8.99
CA ASN A 108 -10.56 5.10 8.84
C ASN A 108 -10.46 4.36 7.51
N VAL A 109 -11.03 3.15 7.50
CA VAL A 109 -11.20 2.33 6.30
C VAL A 109 -12.70 2.10 6.11
N GLU A 110 -13.21 2.45 4.94
CA GLU A 110 -14.54 2.04 4.49
C GLU A 110 -14.35 0.91 3.49
N ASN A 111 -14.92 -0.26 3.75
CA ASN A 111 -14.72 -1.46 2.93
C ASN A 111 -16.06 -1.89 2.31
N PHE A 112 -16.05 -2.11 0.99
CA PHE A 112 -17.22 -2.46 0.18
C PHE A 112 -17.01 -3.80 -0.54
N GLY A 113 -16.20 -4.70 0.04
CA GLY A 113 -15.90 -6.02 -0.50
C GLY A 113 -14.68 -6.00 -1.40
N GLU A 114 -14.86 -5.67 -2.69
CA GLU A 114 -13.78 -5.63 -3.68
C GLU A 114 -13.17 -4.24 -3.86
N THR A 115 -13.77 -3.23 -3.25
CA THR A 115 -13.27 -1.86 -3.17
C THR A 115 -13.21 -1.39 -1.72
N ALA A 116 -12.35 -0.41 -1.46
CA ALA A 116 -12.23 0.23 -0.16
C ALA A 116 -11.76 1.68 -0.33
N THR A 117 -12.02 2.52 0.67
CA THR A 117 -11.39 3.82 0.80
C THR A 117 -10.63 3.92 2.11
N VAL A 118 -9.43 4.51 2.08
CA VAL A 118 -8.62 4.76 3.27
C VAL A 118 -8.41 6.25 3.41
N GLU A 119 -8.73 6.79 4.57
CA GLU A 119 -8.50 8.21 4.88
C GLU A 119 -7.02 8.45 5.22
N VAL A 120 -6.46 9.51 4.65
CA VAL A 120 -5.12 9.99 4.96
C VAL A 120 -5.21 11.49 5.24
N SER A 121 -4.92 11.86 6.49
CA SER A 121 -4.80 13.26 6.88
C SER A 121 -3.35 13.70 6.81
N PHE A 122 -3.12 14.88 6.25
CA PHE A 122 -1.83 15.54 6.16
C PHE A 122 -1.88 16.83 6.99
N ILE A 123 -1.07 16.90 8.04
CA ILE A 123 -1.07 18.02 8.99
C ILE A 123 0.14 18.91 8.73
N ASP A 124 -0.15 20.15 8.35
CA ASP A 124 0.79 21.25 8.22
C ASP A 124 0.82 22.02 9.55
N ASN A 125 1.77 21.64 10.40
CA ASN A 125 1.92 22.24 11.72
C ASN A 125 2.37 23.71 11.64
N ASP A 126 3.13 24.07 10.60
CA ASP A 126 3.69 25.42 10.45
C ASP A 126 2.57 26.42 10.13
N ASN A 127 1.60 26.01 9.30
CA ASN A 127 0.47 26.85 8.91
C ASN A 127 -0.82 26.56 9.67
N SER A 128 -0.82 25.62 10.63
CA SER A 128 -2.01 25.16 11.35
C SER A 128 -3.15 24.71 10.42
N LYS A 129 -2.81 23.98 9.35
CA LYS A 129 -3.76 23.48 8.34
C LYS A 129 -3.76 21.96 8.31
N GLY A 130 -4.92 21.38 8.03
CA GLY A 130 -5.08 19.94 7.80
C GLY A 130 -5.68 19.69 6.43
N TYR A 131 -5.19 18.67 5.73
CA TYR A 131 -5.72 18.24 4.43
C TYR A 131 -6.16 16.78 4.54
N LEU A 132 -7.35 16.47 4.04
CA LEU A 132 -7.87 15.11 4.02
C LEU A 132 -7.87 14.59 2.58
N SER A 133 -7.30 13.41 2.37
CA SER A 133 -7.54 12.63 1.15
C SER A 133 -8.16 11.28 1.47
N LYS A 134 -9.03 10.82 0.56
CA LYS A 134 -9.46 9.42 0.50
C LYS A 134 -8.71 8.72 -0.63
N PHE A 135 -7.99 7.68 -0.26
CA PHE A 135 -7.29 6.81 -1.19
C PHE A 135 -8.27 5.72 -1.61
N GLY A 136 -8.52 5.60 -2.90
CA GLY A 136 -9.36 4.55 -3.46
C GLY A 136 -8.55 3.29 -3.69
N LEU A 137 -9.02 2.15 -3.17
CA LEU A 137 -8.41 0.84 -3.38
C LEU A 137 -9.42 -0.14 -3.98
N HIS A 138 -8.91 -1.05 -4.80
CA HIS A 138 -9.65 -2.19 -5.35
C HIS A 138 -8.79 -3.45 -5.33
N LYS A 139 -9.40 -4.63 -5.45
CA LYS A 139 -8.62 -5.88 -5.58
C LYS A 139 -8.26 -6.16 -7.04
N VAL A 140 -6.98 -6.37 -7.29
CA VAL A 140 -6.44 -6.88 -8.54
C VAL A 140 -5.73 -8.19 -8.24
N ASN A 141 -6.22 -9.30 -8.79
CA ASN A 141 -5.68 -10.65 -8.55
C ASN A 141 -5.57 -10.98 -7.04
N GLY A 142 -6.61 -10.62 -6.27
CA GLY A 142 -6.67 -10.88 -4.83
C GLY A 142 -5.82 -9.96 -3.95
N LYS A 143 -5.15 -8.95 -4.53
CA LYS A 143 -4.33 -7.98 -3.80
C LYS A 143 -4.93 -6.58 -3.89
N TRP A 144 -4.91 -5.83 -2.81
CA TRP A 144 -5.33 -4.43 -2.83
C TRP A 144 -4.33 -3.58 -3.59
N LYS A 145 -4.85 -2.77 -4.49
CA LYS A 145 -4.14 -1.77 -5.27
C LYS A 145 -4.80 -0.42 -5.10
N ILE A 146 -4.00 0.64 -5.00
CA ILE A 146 -4.46 2.02 -4.95
C ILE A 146 -4.66 2.49 -6.39
N TYR A 147 -5.85 2.98 -6.71
CA TYR A 147 -6.24 3.44 -8.05
C TYR A 147 -6.63 4.93 -8.08
N SER A 148 -6.75 5.59 -6.92
CA SER A 148 -7.14 7.00 -6.83
C SER A 148 -6.59 7.65 -5.55
N PHE A 149 -6.20 8.93 -5.67
CA PHE A 149 -5.84 9.82 -4.56
C PHE A 149 -6.79 11.03 -4.61
N LYS A 150 -7.95 10.95 -3.96
CA LYS A 150 -8.92 12.04 -4.00
C LYS A 150 -8.69 12.98 -2.83
N ALA A 151 -8.31 14.23 -3.09
CA ALA A 151 -8.32 15.27 -2.07
C ALA A 151 -9.77 15.70 -1.78
N ILE A 152 -10.12 15.84 -0.50
CA ILE A 152 -11.41 16.37 -0.08
C ILE A 152 -11.15 17.81 0.43
N PRO A 153 -11.77 18.83 -0.18
CA PRO A 153 -11.72 20.19 0.35
C PRO A 153 -12.27 20.20 1.77
N ASN A 154 -11.55 20.80 2.72
CA ASN A 154 -12.16 21.14 4.00
C ASN A 154 -13.26 22.17 3.73
N THR A 155 -14.51 21.76 3.86
CA THR A 155 -15.62 22.70 4.04
C THR A 155 -15.65 23.05 5.52
N ASP A 156 -15.12 24.22 5.85
CA ASP A 156 -15.38 24.88 7.14
C ASP A 156 -16.87 25.25 7.25
#